data_AF-A0A2M7JRV1-F1
#
_entry.id   AF-A0A2M7JRV1-F1
#
_cell.length_a   1.000
_cell.length_b   1.000
_cell.length_c   1.000
_cell.angle_alpha   90.00
_cell.angle_beta   90.00
_cell.angle_gamma   90.00
#
_symmetry.space_group_name_H-M   'P 1'
#
loop_
_entity.id
_entity.type
_entity.pdbx_description
1 polymer ?
#
loop_
_entity_poly.entity_id
_entity_poly.type
_entity_poly.pdbx_seq_one_letter_code
_entity_poly.pdbx_strand_id
1 'polypeptide(L)' 'MMNSTGKRGMGWIPDYPDFRDYTEKTEEVKSVLETIRALKSKGLPGSMDLRNWCSPVEDQGSLGSCTAHAGAGVI' A
#
# COMPACT_ATOMS: atom_id res chain seq x y z
N MET A 1 7.11 -27.37 -11.54
CA MET A 1 6.62 -25.99 -11.43
C MET A 1 5.56 -25.80 -12.51
N MET A 2 4.28 -25.73 -12.15
CA MET A 2 3.20 -25.58 -13.13
C MET A 2 3.21 -24.16 -13.67
N ASN A 3 3.69 -24.02 -14.91
CA ASN A 3 3.61 -22.79 -15.67
C ASN A 3 2.16 -22.62 -16.12
N SER A 4 1.31 -22.05 -15.26
CA SER A 4 -0.07 -21.74 -15.57
C SER A 4 -0.08 -20.59 -16.59
N THR A 5 -0.20 -20.91 -17.88
CA THR A 5 -0.38 -19.95 -18.99
C THR A 5 -1.77 -19.29 -19.00
N GLY A 6 -2.36 -19.09 -17.82
CA GLY A 6 -3.65 -18.43 -17.65
C GLY A 6 -3.51 -16.91 -17.77
N LYS A 7 -4.56 -16.25 -18.26
CA LYS A 7 -4.63 -14.78 -18.27
C LYS A 7 -4.40 -14.26 -16.85
N ARG A 8 -3.43 -13.35 -16.67
CA ARG A 8 -3.20 -12.65 -15.39
C ARG A 8 -4.49 -11.95 -14.99
N GLY A 9 -4.93 -12.20 -13.75
CA GLY A 9 -6.14 -11.63 -13.19
C GLY A 9 -5.82 -10.44 -12.29
N MET A 10 -6.69 -9.43 -12.27
CA MET A 10 -6.74 -8.41 -11.22
C MET A 10 -8.01 -8.65 -10.40
N GLY A 11 -8.05 -8.17 -9.15
CA GLY A 11 -9.25 -8.31 -8.32
C GLY A 11 -9.50 -7.14 -7.38
N TRP A 12 -8.92 -5.98 -7.69
CA TRP A 12 -9.26 -4.75 -6.99
C TRP A 12 -10.68 -4.32 -7.35
N ILE A 13 -11.42 -3.87 -6.35
CA ILE A 13 -12.77 -3.32 -6.45
C ILE A 13 -12.73 -1.94 -5.76
N PRO A 14 -13.36 -0.90 -6.33
CA PRO A 14 -13.45 0.39 -5.67
C PRO A 14 -14.11 0.29 -4.29
N ASP A 15 -13.48 0.88 -3.28
CA ASP A 15 -14.06 1.01 -1.94
C ASP A 15 -15.22 2.02 -1.96
N TYR A 16 -16.27 1.72 -1.21
CA TYR A 16 -17.33 2.68 -0.95
C TYR A 16 -16.87 3.69 0.11
N PRO A 17 -17.29 4.96 0.01
CA PRO A 17 -16.94 5.95 1.02
C PRO A 17 -17.56 5.58 2.37
N ASP A 18 -16.76 5.66 3.44
CA ASP A 18 -17.23 5.53 4.83
C ASP A 18 -16.87 6.80 5.61
N PHE A 19 -17.86 7.41 6.28
CA PHE A 19 -17.62 8.61 7.09
C PHE A 19 -16.75 8.33 8.33
N ARG A 20 -16.54 7.06 8.66
CA ARG A 20 -15.67 6.59 9.75
C ARG A 20 -14.23 6.42 9.31
N ASP A 21 -13.93 6.55 8.02
CA ASP A 21 -12.55 6.47 7.52
C ASP A 21 -11.69 7.54 8.17
N TYR A 22 -10.54 7.13 8.68
CA TYR A 22 -9.62 8.03 9.36
C TYR A 22 -8.94 8.93 8.33
N THR A 23 -8.80 10.20 8.67
CA THR A 23 -8.12 11.22 7.86
C THR A 23 -6.90 11.74 8.60
N GLU A 24 -6.08 12.55 7.95
CA GLU A 24 -4.97 13.26 8.59
C GLU A 24 -5.40 14.20 9.73
N LYS A 25 -6.70 14.51 9.82
CA LYS A 25 -7.30 15.37 10.85
C LYS A 25 -7.89 14.59 12.03
N THR A 26 -8.04 13.28 11.89
CA THR A 26 -8.49 12.41 12.98
C THR A 26 -7.44 12.45 14.10
N GLU A 27 -7.84 12.72 15.34
CA GLU A 27 -6.92 13.07 16.44
C GLU A 27 -5.88 11.97 16.69
N GLU A 28 -6.29 10.70 16.62
CA GLU A 28 -5.43 9.54 16.75
C GLU A 28 -4.35 9.53 15.66
N VAL A 29 -4.72 9.76 14.40
CA VAL A 29 -3.79 9.80 13.27
C VAL A 29 -2.87 11.02 13.37
N LYS A 30 -3.43 12.18 13.68
CA LYS A 30 -2.70 13.43 13.84
C LYS A 30 -1.61 13.31 14.90
N SER A 31 -1.91 12.68 16.04
CA SER A 31 -0.93 12.46 17.12
C SER A 31 0.29 11.66 16.65
N VAL A 32 0.08 10.62 15.84
CA VAL A 32 1.15 9.80 15.26
C VAL A 32 1.96 10.61 14.25
N LEU A 33 1.29 11.33 13.34
CA LEU A 33 1.93 12.13 12.29
C LEU A 33 2.78 13.28 12.85
N GLU A 34 2.33 13.91 13.93
CA GLU A 34 3.08 14.95 14.64
C GLU A 34 4.34 14.38 15.32
N THR A 35 4.23 13.19 15.92
CA THR A 35 5.34 12.50 16.57
C THR A 35 6.49 12.24 15.60
N ILE A 36 6.17 11.75 14.39
CA ILE A 36 7.18 11.47 13.34
C ILE A 36 7.53 12.70 12.50
N ARG A 37 6.95 13.86 12.80
CA ARG A 37 7.14 15.14 12.07
C ARG A 37 6.86 15.06 10.57
N ALA A 38 6.03 14.11 10.13
CA ALA A 38 5.75 13.86 8.72
C ALA A 38 5.10 15.09 8.03
N LEU A 39 4.28 15.84 8.76
CA LEU A 39 3.54 17.00 8.25
C LEU A 39 4.38 18.29 8.16
N LYS A 40 5.62 18.29 8.65
CA LYS A 40 6.50 19.49 8.70
C LYS A 40 7.78 19.32 7.87
N SER A 41 7.79 18.41 6.88
CA SER A 41 8.98 18.21 6.06
C SER A 41 9.26 19.46 5.19
N LYS A 42 10.49 20.00 5.26
CA LYS A 42 10.91 21.25 4.61
C LYS A 42 11.14 21.12 3.09
N GLY A 43 10.57 20.09 2.46
CA GLY A 43 10.80 19.74 1.06
C GLY A 43 11.05 18.25 0.94
N LEU A 44 10.20 17.56 0.19
CA LEU A 44 10.42 16.18 -0.19
C LEU A 44 11.53 16.13 -1.25
N PRO A 45 12.38 15.09 -1.25
CA PRO A 45 13.32 14.90 -2.36
C PRO A 45 12.52 14.69 -3.66
N GLY A 46 13.08 15.11 -4.79
CA GLY A 46 12.45 14.90 -6.10
C GLY A 46 12.31 13.41 -6.48
N SER A 47 13.06 12.53 -5.82
CA SER A 47 12.98 11.07 -5.97
C SER A 47 13.53 10.38 -4.71
N MET A 48 13.00 9.19 -4.40
CA MET A 48 13.46 8.34 -3.31
C MET A 48 13.29 6.87 -3.71
N ASP A 49 14.29 6.04 -3.43
CA ASP A 49 14.24 4.59 -3.63
C ASP A 49 13.97 3.88 -2.30
N LEU A 50 12.84 3.21 -2.22
CA LEU A 50 12.39 2.48 -1.02
C LEU A 50 12.60 0.96 -1.11
N ARG A 51 13.17 0.44 -2.21
CA ARG A 51 13.26 -1.02 -2.45
C ARG A 51 14.09 -1.76 -1.40
N ASN A 52 15.00 -1.08 -0.70
CA ASN A 52 15.79 -1.67 0.38
C ASN A 52 14.95 -2.19 1.56
N TRP A 53 13.70 -1.72 1.70
CA TRP A 53 12.77 -2.18 2.73
C TRP A 53 11.70 -3.14 2.19
N CYS A 54 11.73 -3.46 0.89
CA CYS A 54 10.73 -4.32 0.26
C CYS A 54 11.27 -5.74 0.10
N SER A 55 10.40 -6.72 0.29
CA SER A 55 10.66 -8.10 -0.13
C SER A 55 10.75 -8.21 -1.67
N PRO A 56 11.28 -9.32 -2.20
CA PRO A 56 11.16 -9.64 -3.62
C PRO A 56 9.69 -9.61 -4.09
N VAL A 57 9.48 -9.34 -5.38
CA VAL A 57 8.14 -9.29 -5.98
C VAL A 57 7.58 -10.69 -6.14
N GLU A 58 6.38 -10.92 -5.58
CA GLU A 58 5.67 -12.19 -5.62
C GLU A 58 4.77 -12.35 -6.87
N ASP A 59 4.51 -13.61 -7.25
CA ASP A 59 3.64 -13.94 -8.40
C ASP A 59 2.24 -14.41 -7.94
N GLN A 60 1.25 -13.51 -8.05
CA GLN A 60 -0.14 -13.81 -7.72
C GLN A 60 -0.87 -14.75 -8.70
N GLY A 61 -0.28 -15.07 -9.86
CA GLY A 61 -0.89 -15.87 -10.91
C GLY A 61 -2.20 -15.29 -11.46
N SER A 62 -3.15 -16.17 -11.77
CA SER A 62 -4.46 -15.83 -12.32
C SER A 62 -5.56 -15.65 -11.26
N LEU A 63 -5.21 -15.60 -9.97
CA LEU A 63 -6.17 -15.62 -8.86
C LEU A 63 -6.96 -14.31 -8.70
N GLY A 64 -6.43 -13.19 -9.19
CA GLY A 64 -7.00 -11.86 -8.92
C GLY A 64 -6.74 -11.37 -7.49
N SER A 65 -5.66 -11.82 -6.84
CA SER A 65 -5.36 -11.52 -5.44
C SER A 65 -4.47 -10.28 -5.23
N CYS A 66 -4.56 -9.29 -6.12
CA CYS A 66 -3.69 -8.11 -6.11
C CYS A 66 -3.78 -7.31 -4.81
N THR A 67 -4.99 -7.10 -4.27
CA THR A 67 -5.18 -6.38 -2.99
C THR A 67 -4.57 -7.14 -1.81
N ALA A 68 -4.68 -8.48 -1.81
CA ALA A 68 -4.07 -9.32 -0.78
C ALA A 68 -2.53 -9.29 -0.85
N HIS A 69 -1.95 -9.32 -2.05
CA HIS A 69 -0.49 -9.21 -2.24
C HIS A 69 0.03 -7.82 -1.85
N ALA A 70 -0.71 -6.75 -2.18
CA ALA A 70 -0.37 -5.40 -1.73
C ALA A 70 -0.40 -5.30 -0.20
N GLY A 71 -1.44 -5.86 0.45
CA GLY A 71 -1.53 -5.91 1.92
C GLY A 71 -0.39 -6.70 2.56
N ALA A 72 -0.03 -7.85 1.98
CA ALA A 72 1.11 -8.65 2.45
C ALA A 72 2.45 -7.92 2.29
N GLY A 73 2.63 -7.11 1.25
CA GLY A 73 3.87 -6.35 1.01
C GLY A 73 4.04 -5.09 1.86
N VAL A 74 2.98 -4.63 2.56
CA VAL A 74 3.05 -3.50 3.51
C VAL A 74 3.53 -3.93 4.91
N ILE A 75 3.34 -5.20 5.26
CA ILE A 75 3.72 -5.80 6.55
C ILE A 75 5.16 -6.31 6.51
#